data_AF-A0A7C1EII3-F1
#
_entry.id   AF-A0A7C1EII3-F1
#
_cell.length_a   1.000
_cell.length_b   1.000
_cell.length_c   1.000
_cell.angle_alpha   90.00
_cell.angle_beta   90.00
_cell.angle_gamma   90.00
#
_symmetry.space_group_name_H-M   'P 1'
#
loop_
_entity.id
_entity.type
_entity.pdbx_description
1 polymer ?
#
loop_
_entity_poly.entity_id
_entity_poly.type
_entity_poly.pdbx_seq_one_letter_code
_entity_poly.pdbx_strand_id
1 'polypeptide(L)'
;MQARFQNAHPDVTDFEDHLHAHLALRHLESILDAALTAQRLQNRPIRIAYFMDEFDRLLDTMPNYFFVALRSIRDRFKYNVMFVTFTRNTLPYLVGNRVNVLEPFLELFNDCTIYLKPFGDDDAWRMVEQLEERTVSKDDHGLGLLIR
;
A
#
# COMPACT_ATOMS: atom_id res chain seq x y z
N MET A 1 -4.62 -24.08 -41.76
CA MET A 1 -5.75 -23.77 -40.86
C MET A 1 -5.47 -24.36 -39.46
N GLN A 2 -4.32 -24.01 -38.86
CA GLN A 2 -3.85 -24.56 -37.57
C GLN A 2 -3.21 -23.48 -36.66
N ALA A 3 -2.90 -22.30 -37.21
CA ALA A 3 -2.33 -21.16 -36.47
C ALA A 3 -3.37 -20.31 -35.72
N ARG A 4 -4.64 -20.74 -35.65
CA ARG A 4 -5.74 -19.98 -35.00
C ARG A 4 -6.19 -20.54 -33.65
N PHE A 5 -5.64 -21.67 -33.21
CA PHE A 5 -6.04 -22.32 -31.94
C PHE A 5 -5.03 -22.16 -30.79
N GLN A 6 -3.81 -21.66 -31.06
CA GLN A 6 -2.78 -21.50 -30.01
C GLN A 6 -2.89 -20.20 -29.20
N ASN A 7 -3.79 -19.27 -29.57
CA ASN A 7 -3.94 -17.96 -28.91
C ASN A 7 -5.20 -17.84 -28.02
N ALA A 8 -5.81 -18.95 -27.61
CA ALA A 8 -7.08 -18.93 -26.88
C ALA A 8 -6.98 -19.35 -25.40
N HIS A 9 -5.77 -19.63 -24.91
CA HIS A 9 -5.56 -19.88 -23.49
C HIS A 9 -5.04 -18.59 -22.87
N PRO A 10 -5.82 -17.86 -22.05
CA PRO A 10 -5.22 -16.88 -21.16
C PRO A 10 -4.13 -17.60 -20.37
N ASP A 11 -2.94 -17.00 -20.30
CA ASP A 11 -1.81 -17.56 -19.56
C ASP A 11 -2.31 -17.99 -18.18
N VAL A 12 -2.17 -19.27 -17.85
CA VAL A 12 -2.74 -19.88 -16.63
C VAL A 12 -2.31 -19.11 -15.37
N THR A 13 -1.11 -18.53 -15.40
CA THR A 13 -0.56 -17.63 -14.39
C THR A 13 -1.39 -16.35 -14.21
N ASP A 14 -1.88 -15.73 -15.28
CA ASP A 14 -2.69 -14.50 -15.21
C ASP A 14 -4.06 -14.77 -14.56
N PHE A 15 -4.63 -15.95 -14.84
CA PHE A 15 -5.86 -16.41 -14.17
C PHE A 15 -5.66 -16.69 -12.68
N GLU A 16 -4.56 -17.36 -12.31
CA GLU A 16 -4.22 -17.63 -10.91
C GLU A 16 -3.96 -16.32 -10.16
N ASP A 17 -3.22 -15.39 -10.73
CA ASP A 17 -2.93 -14.08 -10.14
C ASP A 17 -4.21 -13.27 -9.91
N HIS A 18 -5.13 -13.27 -10.87
CA HIS A 18 -6.44 -12.65 -10.70
C HIS A 18 -7.29 -13.34 -9.61
N LEU A 19 -7.26 -14.66 -9.51
CA LEU A 19 -7.97 -15.37 -8.45
C LEU A 19 -7.37 -15.04 -7.08
N HIS A 20 -6.05 -15.03 -6.95
CA HIS A 20 -5.36 -14.69 -5.72
C HIS A 20 -5.65 -13.26 -5.26
N ALA A 21 -5.62 -12.29 -6.18
CA ALA A 21 -5.97 -10.91 -5.88
C ALA A 21 -7.42 -10.77 -5.41
N HIS A 22 -8.36 -11.45 -6.05
CA HIS A 22 -9.76 -11.45 -5.62
C HIS A 22 -9.96 -12.06 -4.23
N LEU A 23 -9.34 -13.22 -3.97
CA LEU A 23 -9.41 -13.88 -2.66
C LEU A 23 -8.78 -13.02 -1.56
N ALA A 24 -7.63 -12.40 -1.84
CA ALA A 24 -6.94 -11.52 -0.91
C ALA A 24 -7.84 -10.34 -0.49
N LEU A 25 -8.51 -9.68 -1.45
CA LEU A 25 -9.44 -8.58 -1.16
C LEU A 25 -10.62 -9.02 -0.31
N ARG A 26 -11.21 -10.17 -0.64
CA ARG A 26 -12.34 -10.73 0.12
C ARG A 26 -11.94 -11.06 1.56
N HIS A 27 -10.77 -11.67 1.74
CA HIS A 27 -10.25 -11.98 3.07
C HIS A 27 -9.92 -10.72 3.86
N LEU A 28 -9.29 -9.73 3.22
CA LEU A 28 -9.01 -8.43 3.83
C LEU A 28 -10.30 -7.78 4.35
N GLU A 29 -11.34 -7.71 3.51
CA GLU A 29 -12.63 -7.13 3.88
C GLU A 29 -13.28 -7.88 5.05
N SER A 30 -13.26 -9.22 5.02
CA SER A 30 -13.79 -10.05 6.11
C SER A 30 -13.06 -9.85 7.43
N ILE A 31 -11.73 -9.74 7.40
CA ILE A 31 -10.91 -9.52 8.60
C ILE A 31 -11.18 -8.13 9.17
N LEU A 32 -11.26 -7.11 8.32
CA LEU A 32 -11.60 -5.75 8.72
C LEU A 32 -12.97 -5.70 9.39
N ASP A 33 -13.98 -6.31 8.78
CA ASP A 33 -15.34 -6.34 9.32
C ASP A 33 -15.39 -7.02 10.70
N ALA A 34 -14.75 -8.18 10.83
CA ALA A 34 -14.67 -8.92 12.08
C ALA A 34 -13.92 -8.13 13.17
N ALA A 35 -12.75 -7.59 12.85
CA ALA A 35 -11.92 -6.86 13.81
C ALA A 35 -12.61 -5.57 14.28
N LEU A 36 -13.14 -4.77 13.36
CA LEU A 36 -13.78 -3.50 13.70
C LEU A 36 -15.10 -3.70 14.45
N THR A 37 -15.87 -4.73 14.10
CA THR A 37 -17.12 -5.06 14.80
C THR A 37 -16.84 -5.56 16.22
N ALA A 38 -15.91 -6.48 16.39
CA ALA A 38 -15.55 -7.01 17.71
C ALA A 38 -15.08 -5.89 18.66
N GLN A 39 -14.24 -4.99 18.17
CA GLN A 39 -13.72 -3.86 18.95
C GLN A 39 -14.81 -2.82 19.28
N ARG A 40 -15.76 -2.59 18.36
CA ARG A 40 -16.92 -1.73 18.61
C ARG A 40 -17.81 -2.29 19.72
N LEU A 41 -18.07 -3.60 19.73
CA LEU A 41 -18.87 -4.26 20.78
C LEU A 41 -18.21 -4.18 22.16
N GLN A 42 -16.88 -4.08 22.21
CA GLN A 42 -16.12 -3.92 23.45
C GLN A 42 -15.95 -2.44 23.88
N ASN A 43 -16.61 -1.49 23.20
CA ASN A 43 -16.44 -0.05 23.41
C ASN A 43 -14.97 0.43 23.31
N ARG A 44 -14.18 -0.21 22.43
CA ARG A 44 -12.77 0.10 22.19
C ARG A 44 -12.51 0.29 20.70
N PRO A 45 -13.03 1.35 20.06
CA PRO A 45 -12.88 1.52 18.62
C PRO A 45 -11.39 1.61 18.25
N ILE A 46 -10.98 0.80 17.26
CA ILE A 46 -9.64 0.83 16.69
C ILE A 46 -9.65 1.49 15.31
N ARG A 47 -8.48 2.02 14.91
CA ARG A 47 -8.22 2.49 13.56
C ARG A 47 -7.02 1.72 13.02
N ILE A 48 -7.09 1.33 11.76
CA ILE A 48 -6.09 0.50 11.08
C ILE A 48 -5.46 1.32 9.96
N ALA A 49 -4.14 1.44 9.97
CA ALA A 49 -3.36 2.06 8.91
C ALA A 49 -2.53 0.98 8.21
N TYR A 50 -2.72 0.82 6.91
CA TYR A 50 -1.87 -0.05 6.09
C TYR A 50 -0.75 0.77 5.49
N PHE A 51 0.49 0.40 5.83
CA PHE A 51 1.68 0.93 5.20
C PHE A 51 2.07 0.01 4.05
N MET A 52 2.04 0.56 2.84
CA MET A 52 2.38 -0.14 1.61
C MET A 52 3.76 0.32 1.17
N ASP A 53 4.78 -0.44 1.57
CA ASP A 53 6.12 -0.27 1.04
C ASP A 53 6.20 -0.89 -0.38
N GLU A 54 7.17 -0.43 -1.17
CA GLU A 54 7.37 -0.86 -2.56
C GLU A 54 6.09 -0.78 -3.42
N PHE A 55 5.28 0.26 -3.20
CA PHE A 55 3.97 0.39 -3.85
C PHE A 55 4.04 0.41 -5.38
N ASP A 56 5.17 0.84 -5.95
CA ASP A 56 5.46 0.76 -7.38
C ASP A 56 5.31 -0.67 -7.92
N ARG A 57 5.84 -1.68 -7.20
CA ARG A 57 5.70 -3.09 -7.58
C ARG A 57 4.27 -3.58 -7.49
N LEU A 58 3.52 -3.09 -6.49
CA LEU A 58 2.11 -3.42 -6.35
C LEU A 58 1.31 -2.86 -7.53
N LEU A 59 1.58 -1.62 -7.95
CA LEU A 59 0.99 -1.00 -9.13
C LEU A 59 1.26 -1.85 -10.38
N ASP A 60 2.49 -2.31 -10.58
CA ASP A 60 2.88 -3.07 -11.77
C ASP A 60 2.26 -4.47 -11.84
N THR A 61 2.10 -5.13 -10.69
CA THR A 61 1.65 -6.53 -10.61
C THR A 61 0.14 -6.68 -10.49
N MET A 62 -0.54 -5.74 -9.83
CA MET A 62 -1.95 -5.90 -9.52
C MET A 62 -2.86 -5.37 -10.64
N PRO A 63 -3.96 -6.10 -10.94
CA PRO A 63 -4.93 -5.67 -11.94
C PRO A 63 -5.68 -4.40 -11.50
N ASN A 64 -6.19 -3.63 -12.45
CA ASN A 64 -6.92 -2.38 -12.17
C ASN A 64 -8.04 -2.52 -11.12
N TYR A 65 -8.81 -3.60 -11.22
CA TYR A 65 -9.93 -3.83 -10.30
C TYR A 65 -9.48 -3.95 -8.85
N PHE A 66 -8.22 -4.35 -8.60
CA PHE A 66 -7.69 -4.50 -7.25
C PHE A 66 -7.67 -3.17 -6.51
N PHE A 67 -7.18 -2.11 -7.17
CA PHE A 67 -7.15 -0.76 -6.61
C PHE A 67 -8.54 -0.15 -6.48
N VAL A 68 -9.43 -0.42 -7.42
CA VAL A 68 -10.84 -0.03 -7.31
C VAL A 68 -11.48 -0.68 -6.09
N ALA A 69 -11.21 -1.97 -5.85
CA ALA A 69 -11.71 -2.67 -4.67
C ALA A 69 -11.11 -2.12 -3.36
N LEU A 70 -9.81 -1.79 -3.33
CA LEU A 70 -9.20 -1.11 -2.18
C LEU A 70 -9.88 0.22 -1.88
N ARG A 71 -10.20 1.01 -2.92
CA ARG A 71 -10.97 2.26 -2.77
C ARG A 71 -12.33 1.99 -2.12
N SER A 72 -13.06 0.99 -2.59
CA SER A 72 -14.35 0.58 -2.02
C SER A 72 -14.23 0.11 -0.57
N ILE A 73 -13.19 -0.66 -0.23
CA ILE A 73 -12.91 -1.12 1.14
C ILE A 73 -12.68 0.08 2.06
N ARG A 74 -11.83 1.03 1.64
CA ARG A 74 -11.59 2.26 2.41
C ARG A 74 -12.88 3.01 2.68
N ASP A 75 -13.74 3.16 1.67
CA ASP A 75 -15.02 3.88 1.82
C ASP A 75 -16.00 3.16 2.72
N ARG A 76 -16.11 1.84 2.61
CA ARG A 76 -16.94 1.03 3.50
C ARG A 76 -16.53 1.21 4.97
N PHE A 77 -15.24 1.31 5.25
CA PHE A 77 -14.69 1.47 6.59
C PHE A 77 -14.19 2.89 6.87
N LYS A 78 -14.89 3.91 6.34
CA LYS A 78 -14.53 5.33 6.50
C LYS A 78 -14.19 5.66 7.95
N TYR A 79 -13.10 6.42 8.13
CA TYR A 79 -12.53 6.85 9.42
C TYR A 79 -11.88 5.75 10.28
N ASN A 80 -11.99 4.47 9.90
CA ASN A 80 -11.38 3.36 10.61
C ASN A 80 -10.25 2.69 9.82
N VAL A 81 -10.17 2.93 8.51
CA VAL A 81 -9.11 2.41 7.63
C VAL A 81 -8.42 3.56 6.89
N MET A 82 -7.10 3.51 6.87
CA MET A 82 -6.23 4.44 6.13
C MET A 82 -5.19 3.64 5.34
N PHE A 83 -4.87 4.12 4.14
CA PHE A 83 -3.75 3.61 3.35
C PHE A 83 -2.64 4.67 3.33
N VAL A 84 -1.42 4.23 3.57
CA VAL A 84 -0.21 5.04 3.51
C VAL A 84 0.76 4.35 2.57
N THR A 85 1.36 5.11 1.68
CA THR A 85 2.32 4.57 0.70
C THR A 85 3.55 5.47 0.64
N PHE A 86 4.68 4.87 0.29
CA PHE A 86 5.93 5.57 0.02
C PHE A 86 6.35 5.27 -1.41
N THR A 87 6.63 6.32 -2.16
CA THR A 87 7.00 6.23 -3.57
C THR A 87 8.09 7.22 -3.89
N ARG A 88 8.95 6.89 -4.86
CA ARG A 88 10.03 7.77 -5.30
C ARG A 88 9.56 8.83 -6.31
N ASN A 89 8.47 8.53 -7.01
CA ASN A 89 7.84 9.42 -7.98
C ASN A 89 6.39 9.64 -7.57
N THR A 90 5.73 10.66 -8.15
CA THR A 90 4.32 10.91 -7.86
C THR A 90 3.45 9.75 -8.36
N LEU A 91 2.36 9.45 -7.64
CA LEU A 91 1.44 8.37 -8.04
C LEU A 91 0.90 8.54 -9.48
N PRO A 92 0.51 9.74 -9.95
CA PRO A 92 0.10 9.94 -11.35
C PRO A 92 1.18 9.58 -12.36
N TYR A 93 2.46 9.83 -12.03
CA TYR A 93 3.58 9.45 -12.89
C TYR A 93 3.74 7.93 -12.96
N LEU A 94 3.62 7.25 -11.81
CA LEU A 94 3.80 5.80 -11.70
C LEU A 94 2.71 5.00 -12.41
N VAL A 95 1.46 5.44 -12.34
CA VAL A 95 0.36 4.72 -13.00
C VAL A 95 0.30 4.92 -14.51
N GLY A 96 0.96 5.97 -15.03
CA GLY A 96 1.02 6.29 -16.46
C GLY A 96 -0.35 6.26 -17.15
N ASN A 97 -0.49 5.41 -18.17
CA ASN A 97 -1.69 5.30 -18.98
C ASN A 97 -2.94 4.80 -18.21
N ARG A 98 -2.76 4.28 -16.99
CA ARG A 98 -3.85 3.78 -16.14
C ARG A 98 -4.48 4.87 -15.29
N VAL A 99 -4.00 6.12 -15.37
CA VAL A 99 -4.44 7.22 -14.48
C VAL A 99 -5.96 7.39 -14.46
N ASN A 100 -6.63 7.35 -15.62
CA ASN A 100 -8.09 7.54 -15.68
C ASN A 100 -8.87 6.41 -14.98
N VAL A 101 -8.34 5.19 -15.01
CA VAL A 101 -8.99 4.03 -14.36
C VAL A 101 -8.72 4.03 -12.87
N LEU A 102 -7.53 4.48 -12.46
CA LEU A 102 -7.07 4.45 -11.08
C LEU A 102 -7.30 5.75 -10.31
N GLU A 103 -7.73 6.83 -10.99
CA GLU A 103 -7.96 8.15 -10.39
C GLU A 103 -8.75 8.07 -9.08
N PRO A 104 -9.90 7.37 -8.99
CA PRO A 104 -10.66 7.33 -7.73
C PRO A 104 -9.87 6.76 -6.56
N PHE A 105 -8.96 5.82 -6.82
CA PHE A 105 -8.07 5.29 -5.79
C PHE A 105 -6.92 6.26 -5.47
N LEU A 106 -6.34 6.90 -6.49
CA LEU A 106 -5.26 7.87 -6.31
C LEU A 106 -5.71 9.12 -5.53
N GLU A 107 -6.97 9.54 -5.68
CA GLU A 107 -7.57 10.63 -4.90
C GLU A 107 -7.45 10.43 -3.39
N LEU A 108 -7.37 9.18 -2.91
CA LEU A 108 -7.17 8.89 -1.49
C LEU A 108 -5.89 9.51 -0.91
N PHE A 109 -4.90 9.78 -1.76
CA PHE A 109 -3.58 10.24 -1.35
C PHE A 109 -3.36 11.74 -1.63
N ASN A 110 -4.18 12.37 -2.48
CA ASN A 110 -3.97 13.74 -2.93
C ASN A 110 -3.96 14.76 -1.77
N ASP A 111 -4.91 14.64 -0.84
CA ASP A 111 -5.06 15.61 0.26
C ASP A 111 -3.98 15.48 1.35
N CYS A 112 -3.25 14.36 1.39
CA CYS A 112 -2.29 14.05 2.44
C CYS A 112 -0.96 13.52 1.86
N THR A 113 -0.48 14.12 0.78
CA THR A 113 0.85 13.82 0.21
C THR A 113 1.92 14.71 0.84
N ILE A 114 2.96 14.10 1.41
CA ILE A 114 4.11 14.78 1.98
C ILE A 114 5.35 14.44 1.14
N TYR A 115 6.06 15.47 0.68
CA TYR A 115 7.30 15.31 -0.06
C TYR A 115 8.49 15.34 0.90
N LEU A 116 9.19 14.22 0.99
CA LEU A 116 10.45 14.13 1.73
C LEU A 116 11.58 14.61 0.84
N LYS A 117 12.35 15.59 1.34
CA LYS A 117 13.57 16.05 0.68
C LYS A 117 14.74 15.12 1.05
N PRO A 118 15.80 15.07 0.22
CA PRO A 118 17.07 14.50 0.66
C PRO A 118 17.51 15.13 1.99
N PHE A 119 18.23 14.36 2.80
CA PHE A 119 18.83 14.88 4.02
C PHE A 119 19.71 16.09 3.71
N GLY A 120 19.62 17.14 4.52
CA GLY A 120 20.63 18.20 4.54
C GLY A 120 21.93 17.66 5.15
N ASP A 121 23.03 18.38 4.96
CA ASP A 121 24.35 17.93 5.44
C ASP A 121 24.34 17.66 6.96
N ASP A 122 23.71 18.53 7.74
CA ASP A 122 23.59 18.37 9.20
C ASP A 122 22.73 17.14 9.57
N ASP A 123 21.62 16.90 8.87
CA ASP A 123 20.75 15.75 9.14
C ASP A 123 21.43 14.43 8.74
N ALA A 124 22.18 14.46 7.63
CA ALA A 124 22.95 13.32 7.16
C ALA A 124 24.05 12.96 8.16
N TRP A 125 24.79 13.96 8.66
CA TRP A 125 25.80 13.75 9.69
C TRP A 125 25.20 13.15 10.96
N ARG A 126 24.09 13.70 11.44
CA ARG A 126 23.37 13.18 12.63
C ARG A 126 22.84 11.76 12.41
N MET A 127 22.40 11.41 11.21
CA MET A 127 21.96 10.05 10.89
C MET A 127 23.14 9.08 10.95
N VAL A 128 24.31 9.47 10.44
CA VAL A 128 25.52 8.66 10.52
C VAL A 128 25.93 8.44 11.98
N GLU A 129 25.99 9.50 12.79
CA GLU A 129 26.29 9.40 14.23
C GLU A 129 25.32 8.44 14.94
N GLN A 130 24.01 8.56 14.69
CA GLN A 130 23.01 7.64 15.25
C GLN A 130 23.22 6.18 14.82
N LEU A 131 23.60 5.94 13.57
CA LEU A 131 23.88 4.60 13.07
C LEU A 131 25.14 4.01 13.69
N GLU A 132 26.18 4.83 13.90
CA GLU A 132 27.40 4.43 14.58
C GLU A 132 27.12 4.08 16.05
N GLU A 133 26.40 4.93 16.78
CA GLU A 133 25.99 4.69 18.16
C GLU A 133 25.15 3.40 18.31
N ARG A 134 24.22 3.17 17.37
CA ARG A 134 23.41 1.94 17.34
C ARG A 134 24.22 0.69 16.98
N THR A 135 25.23 0.82 16.13
CA THR A 135 26.11 -0.29 15.77
C THR A 135 26.98 -0.71 16.96
N VAL A 136 27.34 0.24 17.83
CA VAL A 136 28.02 -0.03 19.11
C VAL A 136 27.04 -0.59 20.16
N SER A 137 25.80 -0.10 20.19
CA SER A 137 24.74 -0.54 21.11
C SER A 137 23.88 -1.66 20.50
N LYS A 138 24.47 -2.84 20.32
CA LYS A 138 23.86 -3.97 19.62
C LYS A 138 22.66 -4.69 20.29
N ASP A 139 22.07 -4.13 21.36
CA ASP A 139 21.12 -4.87 22.21
C ASP A 139 19.70 -4.27 22.36
N ASP A 140 19.29 -3.20 21.67
CA ASP A 140 17.92 -2.69 21.84
C ASP A 140 17.22 -2.28 20.54
N HIS A 141 16.12 -2.96 20.22
CA HIS A 141 15.30 -2.77 19.02
C HIS A 141 14.06 -1.92 19.34
N GLY A 142 14.07 -0.66 18.90
CA GLY A 142 12.89 0.21 18.96
C GLY A 142 13.11 1.51 18.18
N LEU A 143 12.92 1.47 16.86
CA LEU A 143 13.05 2.66 16.00
C LEU A 143 11.83 3.59 16.15
N GLY A 144 12.00 4.66 16.91
CA GLY A 144 11.16 5.85 16.83
C GLY A 144 11.88 6.94 16.01
N LEU A 145 11.54 7.08 14.73
CA LEU A 145 11.92 8.27 13.96
C LEU A 145 10.95 9.40 14.33
N LEU A 146 11.34 10.22 15.31
CA LEU A 146 10.69 11.50 15.57
C LEU A 146 11.25 12.53 14.59
N ILE A 147 10.53 12.74 13.49
CA ILE A 147 10.68 13.95 12.68
C ILE A 147 9.86 15.03 13.38
N ARG A 148 10.53 16.08 13.86
CA ARG A 148 9.90 17.27 14.46
C ARG A 148 9.36 18.20 13.38
#